data_AF-A0A0P9S0Q0-F1
#
_entry.id   AF-A0A0P9S0Q0-F1
#
_cell.length_a   1.000
_cell.length_b   1.000
_cell.length_c   1.000
_cell.angle_alpha   90.00
_cell.angle_beta   90.00
_cell.angle_gamma   90.00
#
_symmetry.space_group_name_H-M   'P 1'
#
loop_
_entity.id
_entity.type
_entity.pdbx_description
1 polymer ?
#
loop_
_entity_poly.entity_id
_entity_poly.type
_entity_poly.pdbx_seq_one_letter_code
_entity_poly.pdbx_strand_id
1 'polypeptide(L)' 'MYAWEFAKDGESMNVRVTGQFTFNGVYPLLDAALDGFGLSYIPHDLVAEHIEAGRLIQVLEASRYR' A
#
# COMPACT_ATOMS: atom_id res chain seq x y z
N MET A 1 -1.61 -13.06 7.96
CA MET A 1 -1.58 -11.98 6.96
C MET A 1 -2.91 -11.25 7.01
N TYR A 2 -2.88 -9.93 7.15
CA TYR A 2 -4.08 -9.09 6.98
C TYR A 2 -4.45 -9.04 5.50
N ALA A 3 -5.75 -9.11 5.17
CA ALA A 3 -6.20 -8.97 3.79
C ALA A 3 -6.21 -7.49 3.41
N TRP A 4 -5.70 -7.14 2.24
CA TRP A 4 -5.75 -5.77 1.77
C TRP A 4 -7.18 -5.44 1.36
N GLU A 5 -7.70 -4.34 1.86
CA GLU A 5 -9.08 -3.93 1.65
C GLU A 5 -9.11 -2.88 0.55
N PHE A 6 -9.77 -3.20 -0.57
CA PHE A 6 -9.93 -2.29 -1.70
C PHE A 6 -11.39 -2.18 -2.11
N ALA A 7 -11.69 -1.20 -2.96
CA ALA A 7 -12.96 -1.12 -3.67
C ALA A 7 -12.70 -0.95 -5.16
N LYS A 8 -13.44 -1.70 -5.99
CA LYS A 8 -13.44 -1.56 -7.44
C LYS A 8 -14.90 -1.50 -7.91
N ASP A 9 -15.23 -0.51 -8.73
CA ASP A 9 -16.59 -0.35 -9.28
C ASP A 9 -17.70 -0.30 -8.20
N GLY A 10 -17.37 0.22 -7.01
CA GLY A 10 -18.30 0.31 -5.88
C GLY A 10 -18.42 -0.97 -5.04
N GLU A 11 -17.73 -2.05 -5.40
CA GLU A 11 -17.72 -3.30 -4.65
C GLU A 11 -16.45 -3.44 -3.80
N SER A 12 -16.62 -3.71 -2.50
CA SER A 12 -15.51 -3.98 -1.59
C SER A 12 -14.88 -5.35 -1.87
N MET A 13 -13.56 -5.42 -1.91
CA MET A 13 -12.79 -6.63 -2.12
C MET A 13 -11.67 -6.77 -1.07
N ASN A 14 -11.49 -8.00 -0.60
CA ASN A 14 -10.42 -8.37 0.32
C ASN A 14 -9.39 -9.23 -0.42
N VAL A 15 -8.21 -8.67 -0.68
CA VAL A 15 -7.14 -9.33 -1.44
C VAL A 15 -6.14 -9.93 -0.47
N ARG A 16 -5.98 -11.26 -0.52
CA ARG A 16 -4.88 -11.95 0.18
C ARG A 16 -3.65 -11.95 -0.73
N VAL A 17 -2.66 -11.14 -0.38
CA VAL A 17 -1.39 -11.09 -1.10
C VAL A 17 -0.40 -12.07 -0.46
N THR A 18 0.29 -12.86 -1.28
CA THR A 18 1.47 -13.60 -0.86
C THR A 18 2.69 -12.89 -1.44
N GLY A 19 3.48 -12.26 -0.58
CA GLY A 19 4.72 -11.57 -0.97
C GLY A 19 5.96 -12.36 -0.60
N GLN A 20 7.11 -11.96 -1.16
CA GLN A 20 8.43 -12.52 -0.83
C GLN A 20 8.87 -12.16 0.60
N PHE A 21 8.27 -11.12 1.20
CA PHE A 21 8.55 -10.67 2.55
C PHE A 21 7.26 -10.48 3.33
N THR A 22 7.29 -10.86 4.61
CA THR A 22 6.21 -10.60 5.58
C THR A 22 6.81 -9.95 6.81
N PHE A 23 6.38 -8.72 7.07
CA PHE A 23 6.81 -7.97 8.24
C PHE A 23 5.63 -7.80 9.20
N ASN A 24 5.91 -7.86 10.50
CA ASN A 24 4.90 -7.68 11.56
C ASN A 24 4.80 -6.22 12.04
N GLY A 25 5.47 -5.29 11.37
CA GLY A 25 5.54 -3.88 11.74
C GLY A 25 5.53 -2.98 10.51
N VAL A 26 5.00 -1.77 10.69
CA VAL A 26 4.79 -0.80 9.61
C VAL A 26 6.08 -0.13 9.13
N TYR A 27 7.05 0.11 10.02
CA TYR A 27 8.33 0.73 9.64
C TYR A 27 9.19 -0.16 8.73
N PRO A 28 9.37 -1.47 8.99
CA PRO A 28 10.03 -2.36 8.03
C PRO A 28 9.33 -2.44 6.66
N LEU A 29 7.99 -2.30 6.62
CA LEU A 29 7.26 -2.23 5.34
C LEU A 29 7.56 -0.94 4.57
N LEU A 30 7.71 0.17 5.29
CA LEU A 30 8.06 1.48 4.73
C LEU A 30 9.47 1.46 4.15
N ASP A 31 10.45 0.99 4.93
CA ASP A 31 11.84 0.89 4.50
C ASP A 31 11.95 0.01 3.24
N ALA A 32 11.28 -1.15 3.24
CA ALA A 32 11.25 -2.03 2.07
C ALA A 32 10.62 -1.36 0.82
N ALA A 33 9.59 -0.53 1.00
CA ALA A 33 8.99 0.21 -0.10
C ALA A 33 9.94 1.28 -0.67
N LEU A 34 10.63 2.01 0.21
CA LEU A 34 11.60 3.04 -0.16
C LEU A 34 12.83 2.45 -0.86
N ASP A 35 13.24 1.25 -0.45
CA ASP A 35 14.34 0.50 -1.04
C ASP A 35 13.95 -0.22 -2.36
N GLY A 36 12.68 -0.12 -2.79
CA GLY A 36 12.23 -0.65 -4.07
C GLY A 36 11.93 -2.15 -4.09
N PHE A 37 11.65 -2.77 -2.95
CA PHE A 37 11.28 -4.19 -2.86
C PHE A 37 9.86 -4.51 -3.36
N GLY A 38 9.10 -3.50 -3.83
CA GLY A 38 7.81 -3.67 -4.49
C GLY A 38 6.69 -2.84 -3.85
N LEU A 39 5.49 -3.42 -3.77
CA LEU A 39 4.30 -2.77 -3.24
C LEU A 39 4.12 -3.05 -1.75
N SER A 40 3.85 -1.99 -0.98
CA SER A 40 3.51 -2.07 0.45
C SER A 40 2.14 -1.44 0.71
N TYR A 41 1.39 -2.02 1.66
CA TYR A 41 0.12 -1.47 2.14
C TYR A 41 0.34 -0.87 3.53
N ILE A 42 0.35 0.46 3.59
CA ILE A 42 0.76 1.26 4.76
C ILE A 42 -0.26 2.39 4.96
N PRO A 43 -0.63 2.76 6.21
CA PRO A 43 -1.46 3.93 6.48
C PRO A 43 -0.90 5.21 5.85
N HIS A 44 -1.77 6.00 5.22
CA HIS A 44 -1.38 7.18 4.45
C HIS A 44 -0.54 8.19 5.26
N ASP A 45 -0.89 8.42 6.53
CA ASP A 45 -0.19 9.38 7.42
C ASP A 45 1.31 9.09 7.56
N LEU A 46 1.74 7.84 7.37
CA LEU A 46 3.15 7.43 7.48
C LEU A 46 3.91 7.58 6.16
N VAL A 47 3.22 7.72 5.03
CA VAL A 47 3.82 7.78 3.68
C VAL A 47 3.59 9.13 3.00
N ALA A 48 2.73 9.99 3.53
CA ALA A 48 2.37 11.28 2.95
C ALA A 48 3.59 12.12 2.53
N GLU A 49 4.54 12.35 3.45
CA GLU A 49 5.77 13.11 3.15
C GLU A 49 6.65 12.45 2.08
N HIS A 50 6.63 11.12 1.99
CA HIS A 50 7.40 10.38 0.98
C HIS A 50 6.73 10.44 -0.39
N ILE A 51 5.40 10.49 -0.44
CA ILE A 51 4.63 10.68 -1.67
C ILE A 51 4.82 12.11 -2.19
N GLU A 52 4.68 13.12 -1.33
CA GLU A 52 4.89 14.53 -1.68
C GLU A 52 6.31 14.79 -2.19
N ALA A 53 7.31 14.13 -1.60
CA ALA A 53 8.70 14.20 -2.04
C ALA A 53 9.01 13.35 -3.29
N GLY A 54 8.03 12.62 -3.84
CA GLY A 54 8.20 11.77 -5.02
C GLY A 54 9.04 10.52 -4.80
N ARG A 55 9.31 10.14 -3.54
CA ARG A 55 10.04 8.91 -3.18
C ARG A 55 9.15 7.69 -3.27
N LEU A 56 7.86 7.86 -3.01
CA LEU A 56 6.83 6.83 -3.18
C LEU A 56 5.76 7.31 -4.14
N ILE A 57 5.09 6.38 -4.79
CA ILE A 57 3.95 6.65 -5.65
C ILE A 57 2.77 5.84 -5.11
N GLN A 58 1.67 6.53 -4.81
CA GLN A 58 0.42 5.88 -4.45
C GLN A 58 -0.20 5.24 -5.70
N VAL A 59 -0.62 3.99 -5.58
CA VAL A 59 -1.25 3.21 -6.65
C VAL A 59 -2.52 2.54 -6.15
N LEU A 60 -3.34 2.03 -7.08
CA LEU A 60 -4.58 1.32 -6.78
C LEU A 60 -5.59 2.16 -5.97
N GLU A 61 -5.61 3.47 -6.20
CA GLU A 61 -6.66 4.31 -5.64
C GLU A 61 -8.02 3.85 -6.14
N ALA A 62 -8.99 3.81 -5.22
CA ALA A 62 -10.38 3.59 -5.56
C ALA A 62 -10.82 4.72 -6.50
N SER A 63 -10.83 4.44 -7.79
CA SER A 63 -11.25 5.39 -8.80
C SER A 63 -12.72 5.69 -8.54
N ARG A 64 -13.02 6.88 -8.02
CA ARG A 64 -14.38 7.36 -7.93
C ARG A 64 -14.86 7.58 -9.37
N TYR A 65 -15.57 6.61 -9.93
CA TYR A 65 -16.22 6.78 -11.23
C TYR A 65 -17.12 8.02 -11.13
N ARG A 66 -16.96 8.94 -12.07
CA ARG A 66 -17.79 10.14 -12.19
C ARG A 66 -18.90 9.88 -13.19
#